data_AF-A0A223DQF9-F1
#
_entry.id   AF-A0A223DQF9-F1
#
_cell.length_a   1.000
_cell.length_b   1.000
_cell.length_c   1.000
_cell.angle_alpha   90.00
_cell.angle_beta   90.00
_cell.angle_gamma   90.00
#
_symmetry.space_group_name_H-M   'P 1'
#
loop_
_entity.id
_entity.type
_entity.pdbx_description
1 polymer ?
#
loop_
_entity_poly.entity_id
_entity_poly.type
_entity_poly.pdbx_seq_one_letter_code
_entity_poly.pdbx_strand_id
1 'polypeptide(L)'
;MATVNVNVRIEAELKQSADEAMQIAGATPTQAITLLYQYIAENKRLPFVVTASVKTPDDLTSEATELLATALAVALNMEAGLKDEGQMPGKAMLEYYRRLDFLFTSAKEKTVQLQERRELTLAMNNLNKLLTVIVDFTDFGYGYDLVRLLPSEKNKFNIAIFTFERSMFELINKGEEE
;
A
#
# COMPACT_ATOMS: atom_id res chain seq x y z
N MET A 1 -9.95 -26.45 38.67
CA MET A 1 -10.32 -26.65 37.26
C MET A 1 -9.42 -27.74 36.69
N ALA A 2 -9.95 -28.63 35.86
CA ALA A 2 -9.14 -29.68 35.22
C ALA A 2 -8.27 -29.06 34.12
N THR A 3 -6.98 -29.37 34.13
CA THR A 3 -6.05 -29.02 33.04
C THR A 3 -6.19 -30.05 31.93
N VAL A 4 -6.26 -29.57 30.68
CA VAL A 4 -6.36 -30.42 29.48
C VAL A 4 -5.14 -30.16 28.61
N ASN A 5 -4.57 -31.21 28.02
CA ASN A 5 -3.42 -31.07 27.12
C ASN A 5 -3.88 -30.62 25.72
N VAL A 6 -3.17 -29.65 25.15
CA VAL A 6 -3.38 -29.15 23.79
C VAL A 6 -2.20 -29.61 22.93
N ASN A 7 -2.46 -30.40 21.88
CA ASN A 7 -1.44 -30.86 20.94
C ASN A 7 -1.52 -30.07 19.64
N VAL A 8 -0.44 -29.38 19.28
CA VAL A 8 -0.33 -28.58 18.06
C VAL A 8 0.95 -28.95 17.32
N ARG A 9 0.89 -29.02 15.99
CA ARG A 9 2.08 -29.17 15.13
C ARG A 9 2.51 -27.79 14.64
N ILE A 10 3.78 -27.48 14.84
CA ILE A 10 4.42 -26.23 14.41
C ILE A 10 5.80 -26.56 13.85
N GLU A 11 6.31 -25.69 12.98
CA GLU A 11 7.67 -25.81 12.46
C GLU A 11 8.72 -25.60 13.56
N ALA A 12 9.84 -26.30 13.47
CA ALA A 12 10.86 -26.33 14.53
C ALA A 12 11.54 -24.97 14.72
N GLU A 13 11.86 -24.28 13.63
CA GLU A 13 12.48 -22.95 13.66
C GLU A 13 11.53 -21.90 14.25
N LEU A 14 10.26 -21.94 13.85
CA LEU A 14 9.22 -21.09 14.41
C LEU A 14 9.03 -21.33 15.91
N LYS A 15 9.05 -22.59 16.35
CA LYS A 15 8.99 -22.93 17.78
C LYS A 15 10.14 -22.30 18.54
N GLN A 16 11.36 -22.45 18.03
CA GLN A 16 12.56 -21.94 18.70
C GLN A 16 12.51 -20.41 18.83
N SER A 17 12.20 -19.72 17.74
CA SER A 17 12.08 -18.26 17.74
C SER A 17 10.98 -17.77 18.69
N ALA A 18 9.84 -18.45 18.73
CA ALA A 18 8.75 -18.12 19.64
C ALA A 18 9.13 -18.35 21.11
N ASP A 19 9.84 -19.43 21.43
CA ASP A 19 10.32 -19.74 22.79
C ASP A 19 11.31 -18.65 23.28
N GLU A 20 12.23 -18.21 22.43
CA GLU A 20 13.17 -17.11 22.73
C GLU A 20 12.43 -15.80 22.98
N ALA A 21 11.48 -15.43 22.11
CA ALA A 21 10.68 -14.22 22.26
C ALA A 21 9.82 -14.22 23.53
N MET A 22 9.22 -15.36 23.86
CA MET A 22 8.45 -15.53 25.10
C MET A 22 9.35 -15.38 26.34
N GLN A 23 10.57 -15.91 26.29
CA GLN A 23 11.53 -15.77 27.37
C GLN A 23 11.95 -14.31 27.59
N ILE A 24 12.17 -13.55 26.51
CA ILE A 24 12.44 -12.11 26.56
C ILE A 24 11.24 -11.36 27.18
N ALA A 25 10.01 -11.75 26.82
CA ALA A 25 8.79 -11.17 27.35
C ALA A 25 8.43 -11.62 28.79
N GLY A 26 9.23 -12.51 29.39
CA GLY A 26 8.99 -13.04 30.73
C GLY A 26 7.77 -13.98 30.84
N ALA A 27 7.34 -14.58 29.72
CA ALA A 27 6.20 -15.48 29.65
C ALA A 27 6.65 -16.92 29.34
N THR A 28 5.95 -17.91 29.91
CA THR A 28 6.13 -19.32 29.50
C THR A 28 5.18 -19.68 28.34
N PRO A 29 5.51 -20.70 27.53
CA PRO A 29 4.60 -21.17 26.49
C PRO A 29 3.20 -21.51 27.02
N THR A 30 3.12 -22.13 28.20
CA THR A 30 1.85 -22.45 28.85
C THR A 30 1.06 -21.19 29.20
N GLN A 31 1.71 -20.14 29.72
CA GLN A 31 1.05 -18.88 30.03
C GLN A 31 0.57 -18.17 28.77
N ALA A 32 1.40 -18.10 27.73
CA ALA A 32 1.04 -17.48 26.45
C ALA A 32 -0.18 -18.15 25.81
N ILE A 33 -0.20 -19.49 25.76
CA ILE A 33 -1.34 -20.26 25.25
C ILE A 33 -2.58 -20.05 26.14
N THR A 34 -2.43 -20.04 27.47
CA THR A 34 -3.57 -19.81 28.38
C THR A 34 -4.20 -18.44 28.13
N LEU A 35 -3.39 -17.39 28.00
CA LEU A 35 -3.84 -16.02 27.72
C LEU A 35 -4.52 -15.91 26.36
N LEU A 36 -4.00 -16.60 25.34
CA LEU A 36 -4.62 -16.66 24.02
C LEU A 36 -6.04 -17.25 24.10
N TYR A 37 -6.21 -18.40 24.76
CA TYR A 37 -7.52 -19.02 24.94
C TYR A 37 -8.48 -18.15 25.75
N GLN A 38 -7.97 -17.49 26.79
CA GLN A 38 -8.77 -16.56 27.59
C GLN A 38 -9.26 -15.37 26.75
N TYR A 39 -8.38 -14.76 25.96
CA TYR A 39 -8.74 -13.66 25.06
C TYR A 39 -9.84 -14.06 24.07
N ILE A 40 -9.68 -15.22 23.42
CA ILE A 40 -10.66 -15.74 22.44
C ILE A 40 -12.00 -16.01 23.12
N ALA A 41 -11.98 -16.60 24.32
CA ALA A 41 -13.18 -16.91 25.07
C ALA A 41 -13.95 -15.63 25.46
N GLU A 42 -13.23 -14.59 25.90
CA GLU A 42 -13.80 -13.31 26.35
C GLU A 42 -14.28 -12.44 25.17
N ASN A 43 -13.49 -12.33 24.10
CA ASN A 43 -13.71 -11.36 23.02
C ASN A 43 -14.36 -11.96 21.77
N LYS A 44 -14.54 -13.29 21.72
CA LYS A 44 -15.08 -14.04 20.56
C LYS A 44 -14.36 -13.77 19.24
N ARG A 45 -13.10 -13.35 19.30
CA ARG A 45 -12.23 -13.06 18.16
C ARG A 45 -10.78 -13.38 18.49
N LEU A 46 -9.96 -13.58 17.47
CA LEU A 46 -8.51 -13.74 17.64
C LEU A 46 -7.85 -12.38 17.92
N PRO A 47 -6.77 -12.35 18.72
CA PRO A 47 -6.03 -11.11 19.00
C PRO A 47 -5.17 -10.64 17.81
N PHE A 48 -5.18 -11.39 16.71
CA PHE A 48 -4.54 -11.07 15.43
C PHE A 48 -5.47 -11.45 14.28
N VAL A 49 -5.27 -10.83 13.13
CA VAL A 49 -6.00 -11.15 11.90
C VAL A 49 -5.40 -12.41 11.29
N VAL A 50 -6.22 -13.43 11.02
CA VAL A 50 -5.78 -14.63 10.29
C VAL A 50 -5.79 -14.30 8.80
N THR A 51 -4.69 -13.75 8.30
CA THR A 51 -4.40 -13.77 6.86
C THR A 51 -3.67 -15.06 6.52
N ALA A 52 -4.20 -15.82 5.57
CA ALA A 52 -3.73 -17.17 5.18
C ALA A 52 -2.31 -17.21 4.56
N SER A 53 -1.56 -16.13 4.62
CA SER A 53 -0.11 -16.12 4.41
C SER A 53 0.48 -15.09 5.38
N VAL A 54 1.50 -15.49 6.13
CA VAL A 54 2.38 -14.52 6.78
C VAL A 54 3.16 -13.89 5.63
N LYS A 55 2.64 -12.80 5.07
CA LYS A 55 3.36 -12.02 4.06
C LYS A 55 4.58 -11.44 4.75
N THR A 56 5.76 -11.73 4.20
CA THR A 56 7.00 -11.12 4.66
C THR A 56 6.98 -9.62 4.35
N PRO A 57 7.81 -8.80 5.03
CA PRO A 57 7.98 -7.40 4.65
C PRO A 57 8.35 -7.21 3.18
N ASP A 58 9.07 -8.17 2.59
CA ASP A 58 9.46 -8.11 1.18
C ASP A 58 8.29 -8.43 0.24
N ASP A 59 7.41 -9.38 0.61
CA ASP A 59 6.16 -9.62 -0.12
C ASP A 59 5.26 -8.37 -0.15
N LEU A 60 5.13 -7.70 1.01
CA LEU A 60 4.36 -6.46 1.13
C LEU A 60 5.00 -5.31 0.33
N THR A 61 6.33 -5.25 0.29
CA THR A 61 7.08 -4.26 -0.49
C THR A 61 6.89 -4.50 -1.98
N SER A 62 6.96 -5.75 -2.43
CA SER A 62 6.74 -6.14 -3.82
C SER A 62 5.31 -5.77 -4.25
N GLU A 63 4.30 -6.15 -3.47
CA GLU A 63 2.91 -5.81 -3.75
C GLU A 63 2.66 -4.29 -3.81
N ALA A 64 3.23 -3.53 -2.87
CA ALA A 64 3.15 -2.08 -2.89
C ALA A 64 3.82 -1.50 -4.15
N THR A 65 4.96 -2.05 -4.55
CA THR A 65 5.70 -1.62 -5.75
C THR A 65 4.91 -1.92 -7.02
N GLU A 66 4.28 -3.09 -7.14
CA GLU A 66 3.40 -3.46 -8.26
C GLU A 66 2.18 -2.52 -8.36
N LEU A 67 1.57 -2.17 -7.23
CA LEU A 67 0.47 -1.21 -7.18
C LEU A 67 0.90 0.18 -7.67
N LEU A 68 2.08 0.65 -7.25
CA LEU A 68 2.64 1.93 -7.69
C LEU A 68 3.05 1.91 -9.17
N ALA A 69 3.60 0.81 -9.67
CA ALA A 69 3.91 0.63 -11.09
C ALA A 69 2.63 0.66 -11.94
N THR A 70 1.57 0.01 -11.47
CA THR A 70 0.25 0.08 -12.09
C THR A 70 -0.29 1.51 -12.07
N ALA A 71 -0.11 2.25 -10.97
CA ALA A 71 -0.53 3.65 -10.88
C ALA A 71 0.23 4.54 -11.87
N LEU A 72 1.53 4.30 -12.07
CA LEU A 72 2.33 5.02 -13.07
C LEU A 72 1.79 4.78 -14.48
N ALA A 73 1.51 3.52 -14.84
CA ALA A 73 0.93 3.21 -16.15
C ALA A 73 -0.43 3.91 -16.36
N VAL A 74 -1.28 3.95 -15.33
CA VAL A 74 -2.56 4.68 -15.36
C VAL A 74 -2.34 6.18 -15.57
N ALA A 75 -1.38 6.79 -14.86
CA ALA A 75 -1.04 8.21 -15.00
C ALA A 75 -0.50 8.55 -16.40
N LEU A 76 0.37 7.72 -16.97
CA LEU A 76 0.91 7.91 -18.32
C LEU A 76 -0.18 7.81 -19.39
N ASN A 77 -1.11 6.86 -19.26
CA ASN A 77 -2.25 6.73 -20.16
C ASN A 77 -3.18 7.96 -20.08
N MET A 78 -3.39 8.47 -18.88
CA MET A 78 -4.14 9.71 -18.66
C MET A 78 -3.45 10.91 -19.33
N GLU A 79 -2.13 11.02 -19.20
CA GLU A 79 -1.33 12.06 -19.86
C GLU A 79 -1.41 11.97 -21.39
N ALA A 80 -1.28 10.77 -21.95
CA ALA A 80 -1.40 10.54 -23.39
C ALA A 80 -2.76 11.01 -23.92
N GLY A 81 -3.85 10.65 -23.25
CA GLY A 81 -5.20 11.11 -23.62
C GLY A 81 -5.37 12.63 -23.58
N LEU A 82 -4.65 13.33 -22.70
CA LEU A 82 -4.66 14.80 -22.60
C LEU A 82 -3.69 15.47 -23.58
N LYS A 83 -2.67 14.76 -24.09
CA LYS A 83 -1.72 15.29 -25.07
C LYS A 83 -2.35 15.46 -26.45
N ASP A 84 -3.18 14.52 -26.87
CA ASP A 84 -3.75 14.50 -28.23
C ASP A 84 -4.82 15.58 -28.44
N GLU A 85 -5.67 15.83 -27.44
CA GLU A 85 -6.79 16.78 -27.56
C GLU A 85 -6.68 18.02 -26.66
N GLY A 86 -5.76 18.03 -25.68
CA GLY A 86 -5.67 19.09 -24.66
C GLY A 86 -6.87 19.12 -23.69
N GLN A 87 -7.77 18.15 -23.81
CA GLN A 87 -9.02 18.04 -23.08
C GLN A 87 -9.42 16.57 -22.97
N MET A 88 -10.22 16.21 -21.97
CA MET A 88 -10.70 14.85 -21.77
C MET A 88 -12.14 14.89 -21.25
N PRO A 89 -13.02 13.93 -21.61
CA PRO A 89 -14.33 13.82 -21.00
C PRO A 89 -14.23 13.74 -19.47
N GLY A 90 -15.02 14.54 -18.75
CA GLY A 90 -14.92 14.63 -17.29
C GLY A 90 -15.16 13.30 -16.58
N LYS A 91 -16.04 12.46 -17.14
CA LYS A 91 -16.23 11.08 -16.68
C LYS A 91 -14.96 10.23 -16.80
N ALA A 92 -14.26 10.29 -17.93
CA ALA A 92 -13.03 9.54 -18.14
C ALA A 92 -11.92 10.03 -17.20
N MET A 93 -11.80 11.34 -17.02
CA MET A 93 -10.87 11.95 -16.06
C MET A 93 -11.12 11.47 -14.63
N LEU A 94 -12.40 11.40 -14.23
CA LEU A 94 -12.81 10.92 -12.91
C LEU A 94 -12.54 9.41 -12.73
N GLU A 95 -12.70 8.60 -13.78
CA GLU A 95 -12.36 7.18 -13.76
C GLU A 95 -10.85 6.95 -13.58
N TYR A 96 -10.00 7.72 -14.29
CA TYR A 96 -8.55 7.72 -14.06
C TYR A 96 -8.20 8.09 -12.63
N TYR A 97 -8.76 9.20 -12.12
CA TYR A 97 -8.52 9.65 -10.76
C TYR A 97 -8.91 8.59 -9.72
N ARG A 98 -10.14 8.04 -9.81
CA ARG A 98 -10.61 7.01 -8.87
C ARG A 98 -9.72 5.76 -8.90
N ARG A 99 -9.23 5.39 -10.07
CA ARG A 99 -8.31 4.25 -10.20
C ARG A 99 -6.96 4.55 -9.54
N LEU A 100 -6.41 5.75 -9.74
CA LEU A 100 -5.18 6.19 -9.08
C LEU A 100 -5.34 6.25 -7.56
N ASP A 101 -6.45 6.79 -7.07
CA ASP A 101 -6.76 6.92 -5.65
C ASP A 101 -6.93 5.55 -4.96
N PHE A 102 -7.60 4.60 -5.64
CA PHE A 102 -7.69 3.22 -5.18
C PHE A 102 -6.32 2.55 -5.08
N LEU A 103 -5.46 2.72 -6.09
CA LEU A 103 -4.11 2.14 -6.09
C LEU A 103 -3.24 2.76 -5.00
N PHE A 104 -3.32 4.08 -4.81
CA PHE A 104 -2.61 4.79 -3.74
C PHE A 104 -3.04 4.31 -2.36
N THR A 105 -4.36 4.24 -2.11
CA THR A 105 -4.90 3.78 -0.82
C THR A 105 -4.51 2.34 -0.55
N SER A 106 -4.62 1.46 -1.56
CA SER A 106 -4.21 0.07 -1.46
C SER A 106 -2.72 -0.09 -1.16
N ALA A 107 -1.86 0.68 -1.83
CA ALA A 107 -0.42 0.66 -1.57
C ALA A 107 -0.11 1.16 -0.16
N LYS A 108 -0.73 2.27 0.27
CA LYS A 108 -0.56 2.84 1.61
C LYS A 108 -0.94 1.86 2.70
N GLU A 109 -2.02 1.09 2.53
CA GLU A 109 -2.42 0.05 3.49
C GLU A 109 -1.35 -1.03 3.66
N LYS A 110 -0.65 -1.41 2.58
CA LYS A 110 0.44 -2.40 2.64
C LYS A 110 1.68 -1.86 3.34
N THR A 111 1.96 -0.57 3.20
CA THR A 111 3.18 0.03 3.75
C THR A 111 3.09 0.44 5.22
N VAL A 112 1.89 0.51 5.81
CA VAL A 112 1.71 0.82 7.25
C VAL A 112 2.51 -0.12 8.17
N GLN A 113 2.78 -1.34 7.72
CA GLN A 113 3.47 -2.37 8.49
C GLN A 113 4.98 -2.45 8.19
N LEU A 114 5.49 -1.64 7.26
CA LEU A 114 6.89 -1.67 6.84
C LEU A 114 7.73 -0.65 7.64
N GLN A 115 8.95 -1.05 8.01
CA GLN A 115 9.97 -0.09 8.48
C GLN A 115 10.32 0.88 7.35
N GLU A 116 10.77 2.10 7.67
CA GLU A 116 10.97 3.20 6.72
C GLU A 116 11.84 2.79 5.50
N ARG A 117 11.20 2.38 4.40
CA ARG A 117 11.84 2.24 3.08
C ARG A 117 11.74 3.57 2.35
N ARG A 118 12.86 4.28 2.26
CA ARG A 118 12.95 5.65 1.77
C ARG A 118 12.39 5.79 0.34
N GLU A 119 12.79 4.92 -0.57
CA GLU A 119 12.42 4.94 -1.98
C GLU A 119 10.92 4.71 -2.16
N LEU A 120 10.36 3.72 -1.47
CA LEU A 120 8.93 3.41 -1.48
C LEU A 120 8.10 4.59 -0.97
N THR A 121 8.56 5.21 0.12
CA THR A 121 7.94 6.40 0.71
C THR A 121 7.98 7.59 -0.25
N LEU A 122 9.09 7.79 -0.97
CA LEU A 122 9.22 8.85 -1.97
C LEU A 122 8.24 8.64 -3.13
N ALA A 123 8.15 7.41 -3.66
CA ALA A 123 7.21 7.07 -4.73
C ALA A 123 5.74 7.27 -4.30
N MET A 124 5.37 6.80 -3.11
CA MET A 124 4.03 7.04 -2.54
C MET A 124 3.70 8.53 -2.39
N ASN A 125 4.66 9.33 -1.89
CA ASN A 125 4.47 10.76 -1.72
C ASN A 125 4.30 11.48 -3.06
N ASN A 126 5.01 11.04 -4.10
CA ASN A 126 4.88 11.63 -5.43
C ASN A 126 3.55 11.23 -6.10
N LEU A 127 3.06 10.01 -5.91
CA LEU A 127 1.70 9.63 -6.33
C LEU A 127 0.64 10.47 -5.61
N ASN A 128 0.78 10.70 -4.30
CA ASN A 128 -0.15 11.54 -3.56
C ASN A 128 -0.15 13.00 -4.07
N LYS A 129 1.02 13.54 -4.41
CA LYS A 129 1.14 14.87 -5.04
C LYS A 129 0.46 14.91 -6.40
N LEU A 130 0.61 13.86 -7.22
CA LEU A 130 -0.08 13.74 -8.50
C LEU A 130 -1.60 13.76 -8.31
N LEU A 131 -2.13 12.98 -7.36
CA LEU A 131 -3.55 13.00 -7.01
C LEU A 131 -4.02 14.40 -6.59
N THR A 132 -3.23 15.09 -5.77
CA THR A 132 -3.53 16.46 -5.34
C THR A 132 -3.60 17.42 -6.54
N VAL A 133 -2.64 17.34 -7.47
CA VAL A 133 -2.65 18.17 -8.68
C VAL A 133 -3.89 17.92 -9.52
N ILE A 134 -4.36 16.68 -9.63
CA ILE A 134 -5.58 16.35 -10.39
C ILE A 134 -6.82 16.96 -9.74
N VAL A 135 -6.93 16.88 -8.41
CA VAL A 135 -8.06 17.46 -7.67
C VAL A 135 -8.10 18.99 -7.79
N ASP A 136 -6.94 19.63 -7.92
CA ASP A 136 -6.79 21.08 -8.04
C ASP A 136 -7.12 21.63 -9.44
N PHE A 137 -7.49 20.79 -10.41
CA PHE A 137 -7.90 21.26 -11.73
C PHE A 137 -9.23 22.00 -11.70
N THR A 138 -9.30 23.10 -12.46
CA THR A 138 -10.45 24.00 -12.49
C THR A 138 -11.75 23.31 -12.94
N ASP A 139 -11.65 22.43 -13.94
CA ASP A 139 -12.80 21.73 -14.55
C ASP A 139 -12.96 20.29 -14.02
N PHE A 140 -12.46 19.98 -12.82
CA PHE A 140 -12.48 18.62 -12.26
C PHE A 140 -13.53 18.45 -11.16
N GLY A 141 -14.24 17.31 -11.19
CA GLY A 141 -15.22 16.94 -10.17
C GLY A 141 -16.62 16.66 -10.73
N TYR A 142 -17.63 16.70 -9.86
CA TYR A 142 -19.01 16.41 -10.23
C TYR A 142 -19.62 17.56 -11.05
N GLY A 143 -20.15 17.24 -12.23
CA GLY A 143 -20.92 18.18 -13.06
C GLY A 143 -20.19 18.73 -14.29
N TYR A 144 -18.92 18.36 -14.50
CA TYR A 144 -18.18 18.73 -15.71
C TYR A 144 -18.23 17.61 -16.74
N ASP A 145 -18.79 17.89 -17.92
CA ASP A 145 -18.81 16.95 -19.04
C ASP A 145 -17.44 16.84 -19.73
N LEU A 146 -16.64 17.90 -19.64
CA LEU A 146 -15.33 18.02 -20.28
C LEU A 146 -14.36 18.73 -19.33
N VAL A 147 -13.16 18.18 -19.20
CA VAL A 147 -12.05 18.77 -18.45
C VAL A 147 -11.06 19.37 -19.44
N ARG A 148 -10.79 20.67 -19.33
CA ARG A 148 -9.76 21.35 -20.12
C ARG A 148 -8.68 21.87 -19.21
N LEU A 149 -7.44 21.46 -19.45
CA LEU A 149 -6.33 21.92 -18.63
C LEU A 149 -5.83 23.28 -19.11
N LEU A 150 -5.77 24.23 -18.18
CA LEU A 150 -5.03 25.47 -18.38
C LEU A 150 -3.54 25.15 -18.61
N PRO A 151 -2.77 26.00 -19.32
CA PRO A 151 -1.35 25.77 -19.54
C PRO A 151 -0.55 25.56 -18.24
N SER A 152 -0.93 26.27 -17.18
CA SER A 152 -0.33 26.13 -15.85
C SER A 152 -0.67 24.79 -15.18
N GLU A 153 -1.91 24.31 -15.31
CA GLU A 153 -2.36 23.01 -14.81
C GLU A 153 -1.68 21.87 -15.56
N LYS A 154 -1.63 21.96 -16.90
CA LYS A 154 -0.90 21.00 -17.75
C LYS A 154 0.58 20.91 -17.36
N ASN A 155 1.23 22.05 -17.11
CA ASN A 155 2.62 22.06 -16.66
C ASN A 155 2.80 21.39 -15.29
N LYS A 156 1.95 21.72 -14.30
CA LYS A 156 1.99 21.09 -12.96
C LYS A 156 1.76 19.58 -13.05
N PHE A 157 0.81 19.16 -13.87
CA PHE A 157 0.47 17.75 -14.09
C PHE A 157 1.65 16.98 -14.69
N ASN A 158 2.25 17.49 -15.77
CA ASN A 158 3.41 16.86 -16.40
C ASN A 158 4.61 16.76 -15.45
N ILE A 159 4.85 17.82 -14.65
CA ILE A 159 5.92 17.79 -13.62
C ILE A 159 5.63 16.73 -12.56
N ALA A 160 4.39 16.60 -12.10
CA ALA A 160 4.00 15.61 -11.11
C ALA A 160 4.17 14.18 -11.64
N ILE A 161 3.76 13.91 -12.88
CA ILE A 161 3.97 12.63 -13.55
C ILE A 161 5.45 12.32 -13.68
N PHE A 162 6.24 13.24 -14.22
CA PHE A 162 7.69 13.05 -14.39
C PHE A 162 8.39 12.77 -13.05
N THR A 163 8.00 13.48 -11.99
CA THR A 163 8.58 13.28 -10.66
C THR A 163 8.20 11.90 -10.10
N PHE A 164 6.96 11.46 -10.31
CA PHE A 164 6.51 10.13 -9.91
C PHE A 164 7.22 9.02 -10.69
N GLU A 165 7.30 9.14 -12.02
CA GLU A 165 8.03 8.25 -12.90
C GLU A 165 9.48 8.07 -12.46
N ARG A 166 10.18 9.18 -12.19
CA ARG A 166 11.56 9.15 -11.70
C ARG A 166 11.69 8.40 -10.37
N SER A 167 10.79 8.64 -9.41
CA SER A 167 10.83 7.91 -8.14
C SER A 167 10.53 6.42 -8.31
N MET A 168 9.70 6.03 -9.29
CA MET A 168 9.46 4.62 -9.61
C MET A 168 10.69 3.96 -10.23
N PHE A 169 11.40 4.66 -11.12
CA PHE A 169 12.66 4.19 -11.67
C PHE A 169 13.71 3.95 -10.57
N GLU A 170 13.81 4.88 -9.61
CA GLU A 170 14.71 4.74 -8.45
C GLU A 170 14.30 3.58 -7.54
N LEU A 171 12.99 3.38 -7.30
CA LEU A 171 12.46 2.28 -6.49
C LEU A 171 12.75 0.90 -7.11
N ILE A 172 12.57 0.77 -8.42
CA ILE A 172 12.73 -0.52 -9.13
C ILE A 172 14.21 -0.89 -9.25
N ASN A 173 15.07 0.04 -9.67
CA ASN A 173 16.48 -0.29 -9.98
C ASN A 173 17.36 -0.47 -8.74
N LYS A 174 16.98 0.08 -7.58
CA LYS A 174 17.71 -0.19 -6.33
C LYS A 174 17.30 -1.51 -5.66
N GLY A 175 16.16 -2.08 -6.03
CA GLY A 175 15.73 -3.39 -5.53
C GLY A 175 16.56 -4.57 -6.07
N GLU A 176 17.46 -4.32 -7.03
CA GLU A 176 18.35 -5.34 -7.63
C GLU A 176 19.76 -5.37 -7.01
N GLU A 177 20.09 -4.44 -6.09
CA GLU A 177 21.42 -4.34 -5.45
C GLU A 177 21.49 -4.85 -3.99
N GLU A 178 20.37 -5.29 -3.40
CA GLU A 178 20.31 -5.93 -2.05
C GLU A 178 20.11 -7.45 -2.16
#